data_AF-A0A6H9YGP5-F1
#
_entry.id   AF-A0A6H9YGP5-F1
#
_cell.length_a   1.000
_cell.length_b   1.000
_cell.length_c   1.000
_cell.angle_alpha   90.00
_cell.angle_beta   90.00
_cell.angle_gamma   90.00
#
_symmetry.space_group_name_H-M   'P 1'
#
loop_
_entity.id
_entity.type
_entity.pdbx_description
1 polymer ?
#
loop_
_entity_poly.entity_id
_entity_poly.type
_entity_poly.pdbx_seq_one_letter_code
_entity_poly.pdbx_strand_id
1 'polypeptide(L)'
;RRRRRRRDQARAFAGRLAAAHPIGAAWSDWMRPETVVCRCEETTYDTICRAAGDQASGSARAVRLGTRAGLGPCQARICGPTVAELLARRGITATPHHRPVAQPIRLGELARPPHEEESGS
;
A
#
# COMPACT_ATOMS: atom_id res chain seq x y z
N ARG A 1 -10.39 -22.34 11.89
CA ARG A 1 -9.91 -21.77 13.19
C ARG A 1 -8.39 -21.53 13.22
N ARG A 2 -7.53 -22.51 12.89
CA ARG A 2 -6.05 -22.37 12.84
C ARG A 2 -5.52 -21.20 11.98
N ARG A 3 -6.05 -21.00 10.76
CA ARG A 3 -5.63 -19.91 9.85
C ARG A 3 -5.88 -18.51 10.44
N ARG A 4 -7.02 -18.30 11.11
CA ARG A 4 -7.36 -17.03 11.78
C ARG A 4 -6.39 -16.75 12.94
N ARG A 5 -6.14 -17.74 13.81
CA ARG A 5 -5.16 -17.62 14.91
C ARG A 5 -3.76 -17.27 14.40
N ARG A 6 -3.27 -17.92 13.35
CA ARG A 6 -1.96 -17.59 12.75
C ARG A 6 -1.89 -16.16 12.22
N ARG A 7 -2.96 -15.69 11.55
CA ARG A 7 -3.07 -14.30 11.09
C ARG A 7 -3.02 -13.32 12.26
N ASP A 8 -3.77 -13.60 13.32
CA ASP A 8 -3.87 -12.69 14.47
C ASP A 8 -2.53 -12.63 15.23
N GLN A 9 -1.83 -13.76 15.37
CA GLN A 9 -0.45 -13.81 15.90
C GLN A 9 0.53 -12.99 15.05
N ALA A 10 0.47 -13.13 13.72
CA ALA A 10 1.32 -12.36 12.83
C ALA A 10 1.06 -10.84 12.94
N ARG A 11 -0.21 -10.44 13.08
CA ARG A 11 -0.59 -9.03 13.31
C ARG A 11 -0.07 -8.50 14.65
N ALA A 12 -0.20 -9.28 15.72
CA ALA A 12 0.33 -8.91 17.03
C ALA A 12 1.86 -8.77 17.02
N PHE A 13 2.56 -9.66 16.32
CA PHE A 13 4.00 -9.56 16.11
C PHE A 13 4.39 -8.30 15.33
N ALA A 14 3.72 -8.02 14.20
CA ALA A 14 3.97 -6.82 13.42
C ALA A 14 3.72 -5.53 14.22
N GLY A 15 2.68 -5.49 15.07
CA GLY A 15 2.42 -4.36 15.96
C GLY A 15 3.55 -4.12 16.96
N ARG A 16 4.08 -5.18 17.58
CA ARG A 16 5.24 -5.07 18.50
C ARG A 16 6.50 -4.61 17.78
N LEU A 17 6.75 -5.09 16.57
CA LEU A 17 7.90 -4.66 15.77
C LEU A 17 7.82 -3.17 15.44
N ALA A 18 6.64 -2.69 15.03
CA ALA A 18 6.42 -1.27 14.73
C ALA A 18 6.59 -0.38 15.98
N ALA A 19 6.16 -0.85 17.16
CA ALA A 19 6.34 -0.13 18.42
C ALA A 19 7.81 -0.10 18.88
N ALA A 20 8.57 -1.18 18.66
CA ALA A 20 9.98 -1.26 19.02
C ALA A 20 10.89 -0.47 18.07
N HIS A 21 10.48 -0.30 16.80
CA HIS A 21 11.23 0.40 15.77
C HIS A 21 10.37 1.48 15.08
N PRO A 22 10.01 2.55 15.80
CA PRO A 22 9.22 3.62 15.21
C PRO A 22 10.04 4.38 14.16
N ILE A 23 9.37 4.77 13.07
CA ILE A 23 9.94 5.73 12.13
C ILE A 23 9.83 7.12 12.76
N GLY A 24 10.95 7.82 12.92
CA GLY A 24 10.97 9.16 13.54
C GLY A 24 10.17 10.18 12.72
N ALA A 25 9.46 11.09 13.40
CA ALA A 25 8.52 12.02 12.77
C ALA A 25 9.13 12.99 11.73
N ALA A 26 10.46 13.18 11.78
CA ALA A 26 11.23 14.05 10.89
C ALA A 26 11.70 13.35 9.60
N TRP A 27 11.36 12.07 9.39
CA TRP A 27 11.86 11.30 8.23
C TRP A 27 11.53 11.96 6.88
N SER A 28 10.40 12.67 6.80
CA SER A 28 9.97 13.37 5.59
C SER A 28 10.86 14.55 5.23
N ASP A 29 11.55 15.13 6.21
CA ASP A 29 12.29 16.38 6.05
C ASP A 29 13.61 16.16 5.29
N TRP A 30 14.05 14.91 5.19
CA TRP A 30 15.22 14.50 4.40
C TRP A 30 14.88 14.23 2.93
N MET A 31 13.60 14.24 2.55
CA MET A 31 13.19 13.98 1.18
C MET A 31 13.39 15.21 0.30
N ARG A 32 14.08 15.01 -0.81
CA ARG A 32 14.21 16.00 -1.88
C ARG A 32 13.06 15.84 -2.90
N PRO A 33 12.67 16.89 -3.63
CA PRO A 33 11.58 16.86 -4.63
C PRO A 33 11.61 15.64 -5.58
N GLU A 34 12.79 15.27 -6.04
CA GLU A 34 13.12 14.19 -6.99
C GLU A 34 13.21 12.80 -6.35
N THR A 35 13.04 12.68 -5.03
CA THR A 35 13.08 11.41 -4.31
C THR A 35 11.96 10.51 -4.83
N VAL A 36 12.31 9.36 -5.40
CA VAL A 36 11.33 8.38 -5.88
C VAL A 36 10.64 7.71 -4.69
N VAL A 37 9.34 7.98 -4.55
CA VAL A 37 8.49 7.37 -3.51
C VAL A 37 7.85 6.08 -4.03
N CYS A 38 7.43 6.03 -5.30
CA CYS A 38 6.87 4.83 -5.90
C CYS A 38 7.78 4.33 -7.03
N ARG A 39 8.59 3.29 -6.76
CA ARG A 39 9.49 2.73 -7.77
C ARG A 39 8.76 2.13 -8.98
N CYS A 40 7.59 1.53 -8.78
CA CYS A 40 6.85 0.87 -9.86
C CYS A 40 6.28 1.84 -10.90
N GLU A 41 6.00 3.07 -10.50
CA GLU A 41 5.34 4.10 -11.32
C GLU A 41 6.23 5.33 -11.47
N GLU A 42 7.47 5.23 -10.99
CA GLU A 42 8.49 6.28 -10.96
C GLU A 42 8.01 7.62 -10.37
N THR A 43 7.03 7.56 -9.47
CA THR A 43 6.45 8.75 -8.84
C THR A 43 7.39 9.33 -7.79
N THR A 44 7.72 10.62 -7.93
CA THR A 44 8.56 11.38 -7.00
C THR A 44 7.77 11.98 -5.83
N TYR A 45 8.50 12.45 -4.82
CA TYR A 45 7.94 13.17 -3.68
C TYR A 45 7.19 14.43 -4.11
N ASP A 46 7.78 15.25 -4.99
CA ASP A 46 7.15 16.48 -5.48
C ASP A 46 5.83 16.21 -6.20
N THR A 47 5.78 15.18 -7.05
CA THR A 47 4.55 14.80 -7.76
C THR A 47 3.41 14.47 -6.79
N ILE A 48 3.71 13.77 -5.69
CA ILE A 48 2.72 13.49 -4.64
C ILE A 48 2.31 14.77 -3.91
N CYS A 49 3.26 15.65 -3.59
CA CYS A 49 3.00 16.90 -2.89
C CYS A 49 2.11 17.85 -3.69
N ARG A 50 2.44 18.04 -4.98
CA ARG A 50 1.69 18.89 -5.90
C ARG A 50 0.28 18.37 -6.11
N ALA A 51 0.14 17.06 -6.32
CA ALA A 51 -1.17 16.43 -6.41
C ALA A 51 -1.96 16.61 -5.11
N ALA A 52 -1.36 16.44 -3.93
CA ALA A 52 -2.05 16.63 -2.66
C ALA A 52 -2.46 18.10 -2.38
N GLY A 53 -1.75 19.07 -2.95
CA GLY A 53 -2.06 20.50 -2.81
C GLY A 53 -3.09 21.03 -3.82
N ASP A 54 -3.45 20.24 -4.83
CA ASP A 54 -4.46 20.61 -5.83
C ASP A 54 -5.87 20.49 -5.22
N GLN A 55 -6.69 21.52 -5.39
CA GLN A 55 -8.09 21.55 -4.93
C GLN A 55 -8.92 20.43 -5.57
N ALA A 56 -8.59 19.99 -6.79
CA ALA A 56 -9.24 18.84 -7.45
C ALA A 56 -8.89 17.49 -6.80
N SER A 57 -7.85 17.45 -5.96
CA SER A 57 -7.28 16.23 -5.40
C SER A 57 -7.55 16.06 -3.90
N GLY A 58 -8.66 16.62 -3.39
CA GLY A 58 -9.07 16.60 -1.97
C GLY A 58 -9.33 15.20 -1.35
N SER A 59 -8.95 14.11 -2.02
CA SER A 59 -8.98 12.76 -1.47
C SER A 59 -7.73 11.97 -1.82
N ALA A 60 -7.35 11.04 -0.94
CA ALA A 60 -6.26 10.12 -1.20
C ALA A 60 -6.47 9.29 -2.48
N ARG A 61 -7.74 9.04 -2.87
CA ARG A 61 -8.07 8.37 -4.14
C ARG A 61 -7.67 9.23 -5.34
N ALA A 62 -8.00 10.52 -5.33
CA ALA A 62 -7.68 11.43 -6.42
C ALA A 62 -6.16 11.55 -6.62
N VAL A 63 -5.40 11.76 -5.54
CA VAL A 63 -3.92 11.80 -5.61
C VAL A 63 -3.35 10.51 -6.21
N ARG A 64 -3.84 9.33 -5.78
CA ARG A 64 -3.36 8.05 -6.34
C ARG A 64 -3.69 7.86 -7.81
N LEU A 65 -4.86 8.31 -8.26
CA LEU A 65 -5.24 8.22 -9.68
C LEU A 65 -4.42 9.19 -10.53
N GLY A 66 -4.21 10.42 -10.05
CA GLY A 66 -3.43 11.44 -10.77
C GLY A 66 -1.94 11.15 -10.83
N THR A 67 -1.37 10.58 -9.76
CA THR A 67 0.08 10.29 -9.67
C THR A 67 0.46 8.85 -9.99
N ARG A 68 -0.54 7.97 -10.09
CA ARG A 68 -0.42 6.51 -10.15
C ARG A 68 0.28 5.86 -8.95
N ALA A 69 0.67 6.61 -7.92
CA ALA A 69 1.37 6.07 -6.76
C ALA A 69 0.60 4.90 -6.12
N GLY A 70 1.23 3.73 -6.11
CA GLY A 70 0.65 2.51 -5.55
C GLY A 70 -0.21 1.67 -6.51
N LEU A 71 -0.37 2.11 -7.77
CA LEU A 71 -1.14 1.37 -8.79
C LEU A 71 -0.29 0.39 -9.63
N GLY A 72 1.03 0.41 -9.45
CA GLY A 72 1.94 -0.50 -10.15
C GLY A 72 1.88 -1.96 -9.65
N PRO A 73 2.68 -2.87 -10.22
CA PRO A 73 2.63 -4.31 -9.92
C PRO A 73 2.86 -4.67 -8.45
N CYS A 74 3.58 -3.83 -7.67
CA CYS A 74 3.72 -4.05 -6.24
C CYS A 74 2.43 -3.80 -5.44
N GLN A 75 1.42 -3.17 -6.04
CA GLN A 75 0.11 -2.85 -5.44
C GLN A 75 0.27 -2.15 -4.09
N ALA A 76 1.06 -1.07 -4.09
CA ALA A 76 1.39 -0.23 -2.93
C ALA A 76 2.01 -0.97 -1.72
N ARG A 77 2.60 -2.15 -1.93
CA ARG A 77 3.27 -2.89 -0.84
C ARG A 77 4.47 -2.14 -0.27
N ILE A 78 5.17 -1.39 -1.12
CA ILE A 78 6.36 -0.64 -0.75
C ILE A 78 6.00 0.81 -0.43
N CYS A 79 5.41 1.52 -1.39
CA CYS A 79 5.13 2.95 -1.25
C CYS A 79 3.86 3.28 -0.45
N GLY A 80 2.93 2.33 -0.25
CA GLY A 80 1.61 2.60 0.31
C GLY A 80 1.61 3.27 1.69
N PRO A 81 2.37 2.76 2.68
CA PRO A 81 2.49 3.42 3.99
C PRO A 81 3.07 4.83 3.88
N THR A 82 4.13 5.01 3.09
CA THR A 82 4.78 6.30 2.86
C THR A 82 3.81 7.30 2.24
N VAL A 83 3.10 6.92 1.17
CA VAL A 83 2.10 7.78 0.52
C VAL A 83 0.98 8.14 1.50
N ALA A 84 0.48 7.18 2.29
CA ALA A 84 -0.57 7.44 3.26
C ALA A 84 -0.13 8.47 4.33
N GLU A 85 1.08 8.33 4.86
CA GLU A 85 1.65 9.26 5.83
C GLU A 85 1.85 10.67 5.23
N LEU A 86 2.36 10.78 4.00
CA LEU A 86 2.56 12.07 3.33
C LEU A 86 1.26 12.82 3.05
N LEU A 87 0.19 12.08 2.79
CA LEU A 87 -1.16 12.62 2.65
C LEU A 87 -1.75 13.02 4.00
N ALA A 88 -1.58 12.19 5.03
CA ALA A 88 -2.05 12.49 6.38
C ALA A 88 -1.43 13.78 6.94
N ARG A 89 -0.11 14.00 6.71
CA ARG A 89 0.60 15.24 7.06
C ARG A 89 0.05 16.48 6.35
N ARG A 90 -0.73 16.31 5.28
CA ARG A 90 -1.40 17.38 4.51
C ARG A 90 -2.91 17.45 4.80
N GLY A 91 -3.37 16.79 5.86
CA GLY A 91 -4.78 16.76 6.24
C GLY A 91 -5.67 15.85 5.38
N ILE A 92 -5.08 15.03 4.51
CA ILE A 92 -5.81 14.10 3.66
C ILE A 92 -5.80 12.72 4.33
N THR A 93 -6.95 12.30 4.85
CA THR A 93 -7.11 10.95 5.42
C THR A 93 -6.87 9.90 4.34
N ALA A 94 -5.80 9.12 4.50
CA ALA A 94 -5.45 8.04 3.59
C ALA A 94 -5.42 6.72 4.35
N THR A 95 -6.31 5.80 3.99
CA THR A 95 -6.23 4.42 4.48
C THR A 95 -5.12 3.66 3.74
N PRO A 96 -4.40 2.74 4.41
CA PRO A 96 -3.50 1.82 3.76
C PRO A 96 -4.22 1.04 2.66
N HIS A 97 -3.53 0.79 1.55
CA HIS A 97 -4.12 0.09 0.41
C HIS A 97 -4.68 -1.29 0.80
N HIS A 98 -5.96 -1.49 0.54
CA HIS A 98 -6.61 -2.78 0.68
C HIS A 98 -6.11 -3.73 -0.42
N ARG A 99 -5.60 -4.89 -0.03
CA ARG A 99 -5.04 -5.90 -0.93
C ARG A 99 -5.84 -7.19 -0.77
N PRO A 100 -6.86 -7.42 -1.60
CA PRO A 100 -7.71 -8.61 -1.48
C PRO A 100 -6.92 -9.89 -1.78
N VAL A 101 -5.92 -9.80 -2.67
CA VAL A 101 -4.97 -10.87 -2.97
C VAL A 101 -3.58 -10.54 -2.44
N ALA A 102 -2.92 -11.53 -1.84
CA ALA A 102 -1.61 -11.34 -1.23
C ALA A 102 -0.49 -11.06 -2.25
N GLN A 103 -0.63 -11.57 -3.47
CA GLN A 103 0.26 -11.37 -4.61
C GLN A 103 -0.58 -11.29 -5.89
N PRO A 104 -0.10 -10.60 -6.94
CA PRO A 104 -0.75 -10.65 -8.25
C PRO A 104 -0.87 -12.10 -8.75
N ILE A 105 -2.05 -12.48 -9.20
CA ILE A 105 -2.36 -13.77 -9.83
C ILE A 105 -2.98 -13.50 -11.19
N ARG A 106 -2.86 -14.44 -12.13
CA ARG A 106 -3.51 -14.28 -13.44
C ARG A 106 -5.02 -14.43 -13.30
N LEU A 107 -5.78 -13.71 -14.13
CA LEU A 107 -7.24 -13.84 -14.13
C LEU A 107 -7.69 -15.28 -14.41
N GLY A 108 -7.01 -15.98 -15.33
CA GLY A 108 -7.29 -17.38 -15.63
C GLY A 108 -7.01 -18.35 -14.47
N GLU A 109 -6.07 -18.01 -13.57
CA GLU A 109 -5.83 -18.81 -12.35
C GLU A 109 -6.95 -18.60 -11.33
N LEU A 110 -7.41 -17.35 -11.19
CA LEU A 110 -8.53 -17.02 -10.30
C LEU A 110 -9.87 -17.60 -10.80
N ALA A 111 -10.05 -17.65 -12.12
CA ALA A 111 -11.26 -18.16 -12.76
C ALA A 111 -11.31 -19.69 -12.88
N ARG A 112 -10.21 -20.39 -12.56
CA ARG A 112 -10.17 -21.85 -12.61
C ARG A 112 -11.12 -22.42 -11.55
N PRO A 113 -12.06 -23.31 -11.91
CA PRO A 113 -12.91 -23.97 -10.93
C PRO A 113 -12.05 -24.76 -9.93
N PRO A 114 -12.51 -24.93 -8.69
CA PRO A 114 -11.84 -25.84 -7.76
C PRO A 114 -11.70 -27.22 -8.42
N HIS A 115 -10.54 -27.87 -8.26
CA HIS A 115 -10.41 -29.25 -8.71
C HIS A 115 -11.44 -30.10 -7.94
N GLU A 116 -12.29 -30.82 -8.67
CA GLU A 116 -13.04 -31.94 -8.10
C GLU A 116 -11.98 -32.94 -7.64
N GLU A 117 -11.89 -33.17 -6.33
CA GLU A 117 -11.08 -34.25 -5.80
C GLU A 117 -11.64 -35.54 -6.40
N GLU A 118 -10.93 -36.15 -7.37
CA GLU A 118 -11.19 -37.51 -7.79
C GLU A 118 -11.17 -38.36 -6.53
N SER A 119 -12.37 -38.79 -6.14
CA SER A 119 -12.57 -39.76 -5.08
C SER A 119 -11.84 -41.02 -5.52
N GLY A 120 -10.64 -41.23 -4.98
CA GLY A 120 -9.86 -42.43 -5.23
C GLY A 120 -10.74 -43.64 -5.00
N SER A 121 -10.86 -44.46 -6.05
CA SER A 121 -11.25 -45.88 -5.93
C SER A 121 -10.10 -46.68 -5.33
#